data_AF-A0A151S255-F1
#
_entry.id   AF-A0A151S255-F1
#
_cell.length_a   1.000
_cell.length_b   1.000
_cell.length_c   1.000
_cell.angle_alpha   90.00
_cell.angle_beta   90.00
_cell.angle_gamma   90.00
#
_symmetry.space_group_name_H-M   'P 1'
#
loop_
_entity.id
_entity.type
_entity.pdbx_description
1 polymer ?
#
loop_
_entity_poly.entity_id
_entity_poly.type
_entity_poly.pdbx_seq_one_letter_code
_entity_poly.pdbx_strand_id
1 'polypeptide(L)'
;RKLSTTTLDNATLNDVDVTYFKNIFKSLDELVLDGEFFYVRCCAHVLNLGVNEDLKELNDFISSIHNAMKFVRSSPQRLAKFKECI
;
A
#
# COMPACT_ATOMS: atom_id res chain seq x y z
N ARG A 1 20.87 -14.12 18.68
CA ARG A 1 20.54 -13.14 17.60
C ARG A 1 19.38 -12.31 18.14
N LYS A 2 19.49 -10.99 18.23
CA LYS A 2 18.40 -10.13 18.75
C LYS A 2 17.65 -9.47 17.58
N LEU A 3 16.34 -9.30 17.72
CA LEU A 3 15.44 -8.65 16.77
C LEU A 3 15.45 -7.14 17.01
N SER A 4 15.65 -6.37 15.93
CA SER A 4 15.73 -4.91 15.99
C SER A 4 14.40 -4.26 15.65
N THR A 5 13.87 -4.53 14.46
CA THR A 5 12.71 -3.83 13.91
C THR A 5 11.93 -4.76 12.98
N THR A 6 10.62 -4.64 13.02
CA THR A 6 9.66 -5.30 12.14
C THR A 6 8.86 -4.23 11.39
N THR A 7 8.59 -4.46 10.11
CA THR A 7 7.76 -3.58 9.29
C THR A 7 6.44 -4.25 8.98
N LEU A 8 5.33 -3.59 9.29
CA LEU A 8 3.97 -4.05 8.97
C LEU A 8 3.19 -2.97 8.22
N ASP A 9 2.12 -3.36 7.53
CA ASP A 9 1.19 -2.42 6.91
C ASP A 9 0.40 -1.62 7.95
N ASN A 10 -0.27 -0.56 7.52
CA ASN A 10 -0.97 0.37 8.41
C ASN A 10 -2.40 -0.12 8.73
N ALA A 11 -2.53 -1.38 9.14
CA ALA A 11 -3.80 -1.94 9.60
C ALA A 11 -3.92 -1.78 11.12
N THR A 12 -5.10 -1.38 11.61
CA THR A 12 -5.36 -1.21 13.05
C THR A 12 -5.16 -2.49 13.85
N LEU A 13 -5.39 -3.66 13.24
CA LEU A 13 -5.17 -4.96 13.87
C LEU A 13 -3.67 -5.19 14.20
N ASN A 14 -2.77 -4.64 13.38
CA ASN A 14 -1.33 -4.81 13.57
C ASN A 14 -0.82 -4.12 14.83
N ASP A 15 -1.48 -3.05 15.31
CA ASP A 15 -1.05 -2.36 16.52
C ASP A 15 -1.18 -3.27 17.78
N VAL A 16 -2.21 -4.12 17.81
CA VAL A 16 -2.42 -5.13 18.86
C VAL A 16 -1.39 -6.25 18.73
N ASP A 17 -1.20 -6.77 17.51
CA ASP A 17 -0.30 -7.89 17.25
C ASP A 17 1.17 -7.51 17.52
N VAL A 18 1.60 -6.31 17.12
CA VAL A 18 2.96 -5.78 17.41
C VAL A 18 3.21 -5.73 18.90
N THR A 19 2.24 -5.27 19.68
CA THR A 19 2.37 -5.16 21.13
C THR A 19 2.51 -6.54 21.76
N TYR A 20 1.71 -7.50 21.31
CA TYR A 20 1.80 -8.89 21.74
C TYR A 20 3.16 -9.52 21.41
N PHE A 21 3.63 -9.41 20.17
CA PHE A 21 4.93 -9.94 19.76
C PHE A 21 6.08 -9.26 20.50
N LYS A 22 6.04 -7.93 20.66
CA LYS A 22 7.05 -7.19 21.42
C LYS A 22 7.17 -7.74 22.85
N ASN A 23 6.06 -8.04 23.50
CA ASN A 23 6.07 -8.59 24.86
C ASN A 23 6.66 -10.01 24.92
N ILE A 24 6.40 -10.85 23.93
CA ILE A 24 7.02 -12.19 23.81
C ILE A 24 8.53 -12.07 23.64
N PHE A 25 8.99 -11.29 22.66
CA PHE A 25 10.44 -11.17 22.41
C PHE A 25 11.16 -10.46 23.56
N LYS A 26 10.47 -9.57 24.28
CA LYS A 26 11.01 -8.93 25.49
C LYS A 26 11.19 -9.94 26.63
N SER A 27 10.22 -10.84 26.85
CA SER A 27 10.35 -11.87 27.90
C SER A 27 11.44 -12.90 27.59
N LEU A 28 11.80 -13.05 26.32
CA LEU A 28 12.88 -13.92 25.85
C LEU A 28 14.27 -13.24 25.84
N ASP A 29 14.38 -11.95 26.20
CA ASP A 29 15.58 -11.11 26.03
C ASP A 29 16.13 -11.09 24.57
N GLU A 30 15.23 -11.20 23.61
CA GLU A 30 15.58 -11.26 22.19
C GLU A 30 15.49 -9.90 21.48
N LEU A 31 15.27 -8.79 22.20
CA LEU A 31 15.12 -7.46 21.59
C LEU A 31 16.38 -6.60 21.69
N VAL A 32 16.69 -5.89 20.60
CA VAL A 32 17.68 -4.81 20.61
C VAL A 32 17.07 -3.59 21.29
N LEU A 33 17.82 -2.94 22.19
CA LEU A 33 17.39 -1.73 22.92
C LEU A 33 16.01 -1.88 23.58
N ASP A 34 15.72 -3.06 24.17
CA ASP A 34 14.44 -3.39 24.78
C ASP A 34 13.20 -3.17 23.88
N GLY A 35 13.41 -3.16 22.56
CA GLY A 35 12.38 -2.98 21.55
C GLY A 35 11.92 -1.53 21.37
N GLU A 36 12.74 -0.53 21.71
CA GLU A 36 12.43 0.90 21.49
C GLU A 36 11.97 1.17 20.05
N PHE A 37 12.64 0.57 19.07
CA PHE A 37 12.35 0.71 17.64
C PHE A 37 11.81 -0.57 16.99
N PHE A 38 11.05 -1.37 17.75
CA PHE A 38 10.57 -2.69 17.32
C PHE A 38 9.61 -2.65 16.11
N TYR A 39 8.91 -1.54 15.88
CA TYR A 39 7.87 -1.44 14.87
C TYR A 39 7.98 -0.17 14.03
N VAL A 40 7.90 -0.34 12.72
CA VAL A 40 7.82 0.73 11.73
C VAL A 40 6.67 0.42 10.76
N ARG A 41 5.88 1.43 10.39
CA ARG A 41 4.83 1.29 9.38
C ARG A 41 5.42 1.20 7.97
N CYS A 42 4.82 0.38 7.12
CA CYS A 42 5.24 0.22 5.74
C CYS A 42 5.06 1.52 4.95
N CYS A 43 6.17 2.10 4.47
CA CYS A 43 6.16 3.34 3.68
C CYS A 43 5.31 3.22 2.41
N ALA A 44 5.36 2.07 1.72
CA ALA A 44 4.56 1.85 0.51
C ALA A 44 3.05 1.96 0.78
N HIS A 45 2.59 1.45 1.92
CA HIS A 45 1.19 1.56 2.32
C HIS A 45 0.82 2.98 2.74
N VAL A 46 1.68 3.65 3.52
CA VAL A 46 1.45 5.07 3.91
C VAL A 46 1.36 5.96 2.67
N LEU A 47 2.25 5.76 1.69
CA LEU A 47 2.19 6.46 0.40
C LEU A 47 0.91 6.13 -0.36
N ASN A 48 0.50 4.86 -0.38
CA ASN A 48 -0.76 4.46 -1.02
C ASN A 48 -1.96 5.16 -0.37
N LEU A 49 -2.01 5.29 0.95
CA LEU A 49 -3.09 6.02 1.62
C LEU A 49 -3.11 7.50 1.20
N GLY A 50 -1.99 8.21 1.29
CA GLY A 50 -1.92 9.62 0.91
C GLY A 50 -2.29 9.85 -0.56
N VAL A 51 -1.67 9.08 -1.46
CA VAL A 51 -1.95 9.18 -2.90
C VAL A 51 -3.41 8.87 -3.20
N ASN A 52 -4.01 7.83 -2.61
CA ASN A 52 -5.42 7.54 -2.89
C ASN A 52 -6.36 8.61 -2.34
N GLU A 53 -6.09 9.21 -1.18
CA GLU A 53 -6.88 10.34 -0.67
C GLU A 53 -6.83 11.53 -1.64
N ASP A 54 -5.63 11.91 -2.09
CA ASP A 54 -5.46 13.02 -3.03
C ASP A 54 -6.12 12.72 -4.40
N LEU A 55 -6.05 11.47 -4.85
CA LEU A 55 -6.68 11.05 -6.11
C LEU A 55 -8.20 10.91 -6.03
N LYS A 56 -8.83 10.93 -4.85
CA LYS A 56 -10.30 10.88 -4.74
C LYS A 56 -10.98 12.03 -5.46
N GLU A 57 -10.39 13.23 -5.39
CA GLU A 57 -10.92 14.41 -6.08
C GLU A 57 -10.88 14.26 -7.61
N LEU A 58 -9.96 13.43 -8.11
CA LEU A 58 -9.77 13.15 -9.54
C LEU A 58 -10.46 11.86 -9.99
N ASN A 59 -11.19 11.17 -9.13
CA ASN A 59 -11.70 9.83 -9.39
C ASN A 59 -12.66 9.79 -10.61
N ASP A 60 -13.49 10.80 -10.79
CA ASP A 60 -14.39 10.91 -11.95
C ASP A 60 -13.63 11.08 -13.27
N PHE A 61 -12.56 11.88 -13.24
CA PHE A 61 -11.69 12.09 -14.39
C PHE A 61 -10.92 10.81 -14.75
N ILE A 62 -10.34 10.14 -13.74
CA ILE A 62 -9.65 8.86 -13.89
C ILE A 62 -10.62 7.81 -14.45
N SER A 63 -11.84 7.74 -13.91
CA SER A 63 -12.88 6.83 -14.37
C SER A 63 -13.28 7.10 -15.83
N SER A 64 -13.35 8.37 -16.22
CA SER A 64 -13.66 8.79 -17.59
C SER A 64 -12.58 8.34 -18.58
N ILE A 65 -11.30 8.57 -18.25
CA ILE A 65 -10.17 8.09 -19.06
C ILE A 65 -10.19 6.56 -19.16
N HIS A 66 -10.41 5.88 -18.03
CA HIS A 66 -10.42 4.42 -18.00
C HIS A 66 -11.56 3.86 -18.86
N ASN A 67 -12.74 4.47 -18.83
CA ASN A 67 -13.87 4.09 -19.67
C ASN A 67 -13.58 4.33 -21.17
N ALA A 68 -12.95 5.45 -21.51
CA ALA A 68 -12.51 5.70 -22.88
C ALA A 68 -11.49 4.64 -23.36
N MET A 69 -10.49 4.32 -22.53
CA MET A 69 -9.51 3.28 -22.85
C MET A 69 -10.15 1.89 -22.95
N LYS A 70 -11.09 1.56 -22.07
CA LYS A 70 -11.88 0.32 -22.18
C LYS A 70 -12.64 0.26 -23.50
N PHE A 71 -13.27 1.36 -23.91
CA PHE A 71 -13.98 1.45 -25.19
C PHE A 71 -13.02 1.26 -26.38
N VAL A 72 -11.88 1.94 -26.38
CA VAL A 72 -10.86 1.81 -27.44
C VAL A 72 -10.38 0.36 -27.56
N ARG A 73 -10.14 -0.30 -26.43
CA ARG A 73 -9.61 -1.68 -26.38
C ARG A 73 -10.68 -2.76 -26.49
N SER A 74 -11.96 -2.42 -26.57
CA SER A 74 -13.04 -3.40 -26.52
C SER A 74 -13.17 -4.26 -27.79
N SER A 75 -12.53 -3.86 -28.90
CA SER A 75 -12.43 -4.70 -30.10
C SER A 75 -11.17 -4.38 -30.92
N PRO A 76 -10.67 -5.35 -31.71
CA PRO A 76 -9.53 -5.12 -32.61
C PRO A 76 -9.77 -3.97 -33.59
N GLN A 77 -11.00 -3.81 -34.08
CA GLN A 77 -11.36 -2.76 -35.04
C GLN A 77 -11.33 -1.36 -34.40
N ARG A 78 -11.82 -1.22 -33.16
CA ARG A 78 -11.76 0.06 -32.43
C ARG A 78 -10.32 0.45 -32.11
N LEU A 79 -9.51 -0.53 -31.70
CA LEU A 79 -8.10 -0.30 -31.44
C LEU A 79 -7.33 0.07 -32.71
N ALA A 80 -7.61 -0.59 -33.84
CA ALA A 80 -7.02 -0.26 -35.14
C ALA A 80 -7.38 1.16 -35.57
N LYS A 81 -8.67 1.53 -35.53
CA LYS A 81 -9.13 2.89 -35.82
C LYS A 81 -8.48 3.95 -34.91
N PHE A 82 -8.34 3.66 -33.63
CA PHE A 82 -7.69 4.59 -32.70
C PHE A 82 -6.21 4.80 -33.05
N LYS A 83 -5.50 3.74 -33.46
CA LYS A 83 -4.10 3.81 -33.91
C LYS A 83 -3.92 4.57 -35.22
N GLU A 84 -4.93 4.63 -36.09
CA GLU A 84 -4.88 5.44 -37.32
C GLU A 84 -4.96 6.95 -37.02
N CYS A 85 -5.47 7.34 -35.85
CA CYS A 85 -5.61 8.74 -35.43
C CYS A 85 -4.39 9.29 -34.66
N ILE A 86 -3.36 8.47 -34.41
CA ILE A 86 -2.11 8.82 -33.71
C ILE A 86 -0.96 8.74 -34.71
#